data_AF-A0A9E2LJ53-F1
#
_entry.id   AF-A0A9E2LJ53-F1
#
_cell.length_a   1.000
_cell.length_b   1.000
_cell.length_c   1.000
_cell.angle_alpha   90.00
_cell.angle_beta   90.00
_cell.angle_gamma   90.00
#
_symmetry.space_group_name_H-M   'P 1'
#
loop_
_entity.id
_entity.type
_entity.pdbx_description
1 polymer ?
#
loop_
_entity_poly.entity_id
_entity_poly.type
_entity_poly.pdbx_seq_one_letter_code
_entity_poly.pdbx_strand_id
1 'polypeptide(L)'
;KKSFITKLRKDKEFQKLYDIEKKKLDIAIALSKARARKGLTQKEVAKRAQVTWETISAIENGRANSNIETLSKIFAAVGKKLNLQIS
;
A
#
# COMPACT_ATOMS: atom_id res chain seq x y z
N LYS A 1 15.93 -25.03 -2.87
CA LYS A 1 15.07 -23.82 -2.82
C LYS A 1 15.52 -22.77 -1.80
N LYS A 2 15.73 -23.10 -0.51
CA LYS A 2 16.19 -22.12 0.52
C LYS A 2 17.54 -21.44 0.18
N SER A 3 18.54 -22.17 -0.35
CA SER A 3 19.89 -21.60 -0.59
C SER A 3 19.97 -20.57 -1.73
N PHE A 4 19.02 -20.57 -2.68
CA PHE A 4 18.99 -19.60 -3.78
C PHE A 4 18.47 -18.24 -3.31
N ILE A 5 17.40 -18.24 -2.52
CA ILE A 5 16.84 -17.01 -1.90
C ILE A 5 17.85 -16.39 -0.94
N THR A 6 18.61 -17.20 -0.19
CA THR A 6 19.68 -16.69 0.70
C THR A 6 20.81 -15.99 -0.06
N LYS A 7 21.15 -16.44 -1.28
CA LYS A 7 22.15 -15.77 -2.13
C LYS A 7 21.61 -14.46 -2.69
N LEU A 8 20.37 -14.44 -3.19
CA LEU A 8 19.72 -13.23 -3.70
C LEU A 8 19.56 -12.15 -2.62
N ARG A 9 19.30 -12.54 -1.36
CA ARG A 9 19.18 -11.62 -0.23
C ARG A 9 20.47 -10.88 0.13
N LYS A 10 21.64 -11.36 -0.32
CA LYS A 10 22.93 -10.67 -0.13
C LYS A 10 23.20 -9.60 -1.20
N ASP A 11 22.43 -9.59 -2.27
CA ASP A 11 22.52 -8.58 -3.32
C ASP A 11 21.85 -7.28 -2.84
N LYS A 12 22.61 -6.17 -2.89
CA LYS A 12 22.14 -4.85 -2.46
C LYS A 12 20.99 -4.34 -3.34
N GLU A 13 20.98 -4.68 -4.62
CA GLU A 13 19.92 -4.27 -5.55
C GLU A 13 18.63 -5.03 -5.27
N PHE A 14 18.74 -6.35 -5.08
CA PHE A 14 17.62 -7.19 -4.67
C PHE A 14 17.00 -6.70 -3.35
N GLN A 15 17.83 -6.39 -2.35
CA GLN A 15 17.33 -5.92 -1.06
C GLN A 15 16.57 -4.60 -1.18
N LYS A 16 17.06 -3.65 -1.99
CA LYS A 16 16.35 -2.37 -2.25
C LYS A 16 14.99 -2.59 -2.90
N LEU A 17 14.93 -3.40 -3.95
CA LEU A 17 13.68 -3.71 -4.65
C LEU A 17 12.70 -4.43 -3.72
N TYR A 18 13.20 -5.39 -2.94
CA TYR A 18 12.41 -6.11 -1.95
C TYR A 18 11.81 -5.16 -0.90
N ASP A 19 12.59 -4.20 -0.40
CA ASP A 19 12.11 -3.24 0.60
C ASP A 19 11.03 -2.30 0.04
N ILE A 20 11.14 -1.91 -1.23
CA ILE A 20 10.11 -1.11 -1.92
C ILE A 20 8.80 -1.91 -2.03
N GLU A 21 8.87 -3.14 -2.55
CA GLU A 21 7.69 -3.99 -2.73
C GLU A 21 7.05 -4.37 -1.39
N LYS A 22 7.86 -4.60 -0.36
CA LYS A 22 7.37 -4.83 1.00
C LYS A 22 6.58 -3.63 1.52
N LYS A 23 7.08 -2.40 1.36
CA LYS A 23 6.38 -1.17 1.77
C LYS A 23 5.04 -1.00 1.03
N LYS A 24 4.99 -1.31 -0.27
CA LYS A 24 3.73 -1.28 -1.04
C LYS A 24 2.71 -2.26 -0.46
N LEU A 25 3.15 -3.47 -0.11
CA LEU A 25 2.27 -4.48 0.50
C LEU A 25 1.79 -4.05 1.89
N ASP A 26 2.66 -3.45 2.71
CA ASP A 26 2.29 -2.93 4.03
C ASP A 26 1.18 -1.87 3.93
N ILE A 27 1.28 -0.96 2.94
CA ILE A 27 0.24 0.03 2.63
C ILE A 27 -1.06 -0.65 2.20
N ALA A 28 -0.98 -1.63 1.30
CA ALA A 28 -2.13 -2.40 0.80
C ALA A 28 -2.91 -3.06 1.94
N ILE A 29 -2.19 -3.72 2.84
CA ILE A 29 -2.75 -4.39 4.02
C ILE A 29 -3.37 -3.37 4.98
N ALA A 30 -2.68 -2.25 5.24
CA ALA A 30 -3.17 -1.19 6.13
C ALA A 30 -4.48 -0.58 5.62
N LEU A 31 -4.55 -0.28 4.32
CA LEU A 31 -5.76 0.26 3.69
C LEU A 31 -6.91 -0.75 3.75
N SER A 32 -6.68 -1.99 3.31
CA SER A 32 -7.70 -3.04 3.30
C SER A 32 -8.29 -3.28 4.70
N LYS A 33 -7.43 -3.35 5.72
CA LYS A 33 -7.87 -3.47 7.13
C LYS A 33 -8.65 -2.26 7.60
N ALA A 34 -8.20 -1.04 7.29
CA ALA A 34 -8.90 0.18 7.71
C ALA A 34 -10.28 0.29 7.06
N ARG A 35 -10.37 -0.04 5.78
CA ARG A 35 -11.62 -0.09 5.02
C ARG A 35 -12.58 -1.13 5.59
N ALA A 36 -12.11 -2.36 5.81
CA ALA A 36 -12.92 -3.44 6.37
C ALA A 36 -13.47 -3.11 7.77
N ARG A 37 -12.66 -2.52 8.64
CA ARG A 37 -13.10 -2.06 9.97
C ARG A 37 -14.19 -0.99 9.94
N LYS A 38 -14.28 -0.23 8.84
CA LYS A 38 -15.31 0.77 8.61
C LYS A 38 -16.53 0.23 7.85
N GLY A 39 -16.51 -1.05 7.46
CA GLY A 39 -17.59 -1.67 6.67
C GLY A 39 -17.73 -1.09 5.26
N LEU A 40 -16.66 -0.50 4.72
CA LEU A 40 -16.72 0.18 3.41
C LEU A 40 -16.29 -0.74 2.27
N THR A 41 -16.93 -0.59 1.12
CA THR A 41 -16.49 -1.14 -0.15
C THR A 41 -15.38 -0.30 -0.77
N GLN A 42 -14.62 -0.89 -1.70
CA GLN A 42 -13.59 -0.14 -2.44
C GLN A 42 -14.17 1.06 -3.21
N LYS A 43 -15.38 0.91 -3.77
CA LYS A 43 -16.08 1.97 -4.51
C LYS A 43 -16.47 3.15 -3.61
N GLU A 44 -16.88 2.87 -2.38
CA GLU A 44 -17.21 3.93 -1.41
C GLU A 44 -15.97 4.70 -0.96
N VAL A 45 -14.85 4.00 -0.72
CA VAL A 45 -13.57 4.66 -0.41
C VAL A 45 -13.11 5.51 -1.59
N ALA A 46 -13.20 4.99 -2.82
CA ALA A 46 -12.85 5.72 -4.04
C ALA A 46 -13.64 7.03 -4.17
N LYS A 47 -14.97 6.95 -4.00
CA LYS A 47 -15.85 8.13 -4.02
C LYS A 47 -15.49 9.16 -2.94
N ARG A 48 -15.23 8.72 -1.71
CA ARG A 48 -14.85 9.60 -0.59
C ARG A 48 -13.49 10.25 -0.79
N ALA A 49 -12.54 9.51 -1.35
CA ALA A 49 -11.18 9.99 -1.60
C ALA A 49 -11.03 10.77 -2.93
N GLN A 50 -12.11 10.84 -3.73
CA GLN A 50 -12.11 11.45 -5.07
C GLN A 50 -11.06 10.82 -6.01
N VAL A 51 -10.98 9.49 -5.98
CA VAL A 51 -10.11 8.69 -6.87
C VAL A 51 -10.95 7.64 -7.59
N THR A 52 -10.35 6.99 -8.59
CA THR A 52 -11.03 5.91 -9.31
C THR A 52 -11.08 4.63 -8.47
N TRP A 53 -12.06 3.77 -8.75
CA TRP A 53 -12.16 2.47 -8.08
C TRP A 53 -10.93 1.59 -8.39
N GLU A 54 -10.40 1.67 -9.61
CA GLU A 54 -9.21 0.99 -10.07
C GLU A 54 -7.98 1.39 -9.25
N THR A 55 -7.90 2.67 -8.83
CA THR A 55 -6.83 3.16 -7.96
C THR A 55 -6.87 2.45 -6.61
N ILE A 56 -8.04 2.36 -5.97
CA ILE A 56 -8.19 1.65 -4.69
C ILE A 56 -7.87 0.16 -4.87
N SER A 57 -8.40 -0.46 -5.92
CA SER A 57 -8.14 -1.87 -6.22
C SER A 57 -6.66 -2.15 -6.46
N ALA A 58 -5.96 -1.31 -7.23
CA ALA A 58 -4.53 -1.46 -7.48
C ALA A 58 -3.70 -1.30 -6.20
N ILE A 59 -4.06 -0.37 -5.31
CA ILE A 59 -3.38 -0.18 -4.02
C ILE A 59 -3.58 -1.41 -3.13
N GLU A 60 -4.81 -1.89 -2.95
CA GLU A 60 -5.09 -3.06 -2.11
C GLU A 60 -4.48 -4.36 -2.64
N ASN A 61 -4.18 -4.43 -3.94
CA ASN A 61 -3.45 -5.54 -4.55
C ASN A 61 -1.93 -5.34 -4.60
N GLY A 62 -1.39 -4.25 -4.03
CA GLY A 62 0.04 -3.95 -4.01
C GLY A 62 0.64 -3.56 -5.37
N ARG A 63 -0.19 -3.26 -6.37
CA ARG A 63 0.23 -2.96 -7.75
C ARG A 63 0.33 -1.47 -8.05
N ALA A 64 -0.17 -0.62 -7.16
CA ALA A 64 -0.23 0.81 -7.42
C ALA A 64 1.11 1.52 -7.18
N ASN A 65 1.46 2.41 -8.10
CA ASN A 65 2.46 3.47 -7.92
C ASN A 65 1.72 4.78 -7.61
N SER A 66 1.18 4.90 -6.40
CA SER A 66 0.47 6.11 -5.96
C SER A 66 1.41 7.09 -5.26
N ASN A 67 1.20 8.38 -5.49
CA ASN A 67 1.93 9.44 -4.76
C ASN A 67 1.38 9.61 -3.33
N ILE A 68 2.10 10.37 -2.51
CA ILE A 68 1.76 10.63 -1.10
C ILE A 68 0.42 11.35 -0.97
N GLU A 69 0.08 12.26 -1.89
CA GLU A 69 -1.17 13.01 -1.89
C GLU A 69 -2.38 12.07 -2.01
N THR A 70 -2.34 11.17 -3.00
CA THR A 70 -3.38 10.16 -3.25
C THR A 70 -3.53 9.23 -2.05
N LEU A 71 -2.41 8.72 -1.51
CA LEU A 71 -2.45 7.88 -0.30
C LEU A 71 -3.08 8.63 0.88
N SER A 72 -2.75 9.90 1.07
CA SER A 72 -3.28 10.73 2.14
C SER A 72 -4.80 10.92 2.01
N LYS A 73 -5.31 11.21 0.81
CA LYS A 73 -6.76 11.31 0.53
C LYS A 73 -7.48 10.00 0.84
N ILE A 74 -6.89 8.87 0.44
CA ILE A 74 -7.47 7.54 0.64
C ILE A 74 -7.51 7.17 2.13
N PHE A 75 -6.42 7.38 2.87
CA PHE A 75 -6.41 7.13 4.31
C PHE A 75 -7.36 8.06 5.06
N ALA A 76 -7.47 9.33 4.65
CA ALA A 76 -8.45 10.25 5.21
C ALA A 76 -9.90 9.76 4.99
N ALA A 77 -10.21 9.21 3.81
CA ALA A 77 -11.53 8.65 3.49
C ALA A 77 -11.94 7.46 4.38
N VAL A 78 -10.98 6.73 4.95
CA VAL A 78 -11.21 5.66 5.94
C VAL A 78 -11.01 6.12 7.40
N GLY A 79 -10.86 7.43 7.63
CA GLY A 79 -10.71 8.02 8.96
C GLY A 79 -9.34 7.72 9.60
N LYS A 80 -8.30 7.60 8.79
CA LYS A 80 -6.91 7.42 9.22
C LYS A 80 -6.04 8.57 8.73
N LYS A 81 -4.89 8.75 9.37
CA LYS A 81 -3.87 9.71 8.96
C LYS A 81 -2.63 8.93 8.52
N LEU A 82 -2.03 9.34 7.41
CA LEU A 82 -0.76 8.80 6.96
C LEU A 82 0.36 9.48 7.77
N ASN A 83 1.14 8.69 8.52
CA ASN A 83 2.32 9.17 9.23
C ASN A 83 3.57 8.67 8.52
N LEU A 84 4.46 9.58 8.13
CA LEU A 84 5.78 9.25 7.62
C LEU A 84 6.81 9.45 8.73
N GLN A 85 7.68 8.46 8.93
CA GLN A 85 8.83 8.55 9.83
C GLN A 85 10.10 8.34 9.00
N ILE A 86 11.05 9.27 9.14
CA ILE A 86 12.37 9.21 8.51
C ILE A 86 13.37 9.07 9.65
N SER A 87 14.07 7.95 9.69
CA SER A 87 15.06 7.59 10.72
C SER A 87 16.12 6.70 10.09
#